data_AF-A0A661GNH3-F1
#
_entry.id   AF-A0A661GNH3-F1
#
_cell.length_a   1.000
_cell.length_b   1.000
_cell.length_c   1.000
_cell.angle_alpha   90.00
_cell.angle_beta   90.00
_cell.angle_gamma   90.00
#
_symmetry.space_group_name_H-M   'P 1'
#
loop_
_entity.id
_entity.type
_entity.pdbx_description
1 polymer ?
#
loop_
_entity_poly.entity_id
_entity_poly.type
_entity_poly.pdbx_seq_one_letter_code
_entity_poly.pdbx_strand_id
1 'polypeptide(L)'
;MARPRLTGLTPRRLRLWLGLLFVALAVPTAVLVQHAYGQLKWEAFHSYRVLAEEFTARVDDRLSALIASEEARAVTDYGFLVVAGDPSARYVERSPLSAFPTDSVLPGVVGHFQVDADGRFSSPLLPDTGQNPTRYGVSAAELTSRQARVAQIRELLERHRL
;
A
#
# COMPACT_ATOMS: atom_id res chain seq x y z
N MET A 1 -8.69 87.33 -26.67
CA MET A 1 -8.08 86.70 -25.47
C MET A 1 -9.19 86.19 -24.56
N ALA A 2 -9.60 84.94 -24.71
CA ALA A 2 -10.66 84.32 -23.90
C ALA A 2 -10.03 83.37 -22.88
N ARG A 3 -10.24 83.66 -21.58
CA ARG A 3 -9.74 82.88 -20.45
C ARG A 3 -10.46 81.52 -20.37
N PRO A 4 -9.77 80.42 -20.03
CA PRO A 4 -10.38 79.11 -19.96
C PRO A 4 -11.25 79.01 -18.69
N ARG A 5 -12.53 78.68 -18.87
CA ARG A 5 -13.44 78.26 -17.80
C ARG A 5 -13.32 76.75 -17.63
N LEU A 6 -12.37 76.30 -16.81
CA LEU A 6 -12.45 74.97 -16.22
C LEU A 6 -13.02 75.15 -14.82
N THR A 7 -14.34 75.07 -14.76
CA THR A 7 -15.16 75.15 -13.55
C THR A 7 -14.63 74.15 -12.52
N GLY A 8 -14.06 74.67 -11.43
CA GLY A 8 -13.43 73.86 -10.40
C GLY A 8 -14.41 72.86 -9.79
N LEU A 9 -14.23 71.58 -10.10
CA LEU A 9 -14.77 70.50 -9.31
C LEU A 9 -14.20 70.64 -7.89
N THR A 10 -15.06 70.86 -6.90
CA THR A 10 -14.62 70.93 -5.51
C THR A 10 -13.87 69.64 -5.16
N PRO A 11 -12.76 69.71 -4.40
CA PRO A 11 -11.89 68.56 -4.12
C PRO A 11 -12.66 67.38 -3.49
N ARG A 12 -13.77 67.64 -2.80
CA ARG A 12 -14.70 66.63 -2.29
C ARG A 12 -15.43 65.86 -3.40
N ARG A 13 -15.91 66.53 -4.45
CA ARG A 13 -16.57 65.88 -5.59
C ARG A 13 -15.59 65.06 -6.42
N LEU A 14 -14.37 65.55 -6.61
CA LEU A 14 -13.31 64.79 -7.29
C LEU A 14 -12.95 63.50 -6.54
N ARG A 15 -12.80 63.57 -5.21
CA ARG A 15 -12.56 62.38 -4.37
C ARG A 15 -13.72 61.38 -4.44
N LEU A 16 -14.96 61.86 -4.52
CA LEU A 16 -16.14 61.01 -4.61
C LEU A 16 -16.24 60.30 -5.96
N TRP A 17 -15.99 61.01 -7.07
CA TRP A 17 -15.92 60.41 -8.41
C TRP A 17 -14.76 59.43 -8.55
N LEU A 18 -13.59 59.74 -7.98
CA LEU A 18 -12.44 58.83 -7.98
C LEU A 18 -12.73 57.58 -7.14
N GLY A 19 -13.33 57.73 -5.96
CA GLY A 19 -13.77 56.60 -5.14
C GLY A 19 -14.78 55.72 -5.86
N LEU A 20 -15.75 56.32 -6.55
CA LEU A 20 -16.75 55.59 -7.34
C LEU A 20 -16.10 54.83 -8.50
N LEU A 21 -15.11 55.42 -9.17
CA LEU A 21 -14.32 54.74 -10.21
C LEU A 21 -13.55 53.54 -9.64
N PHE A 22 -12.88 53.71 -8.51
CA PHE A 22 -12.15 52.61 -7.84
C PHE A 22 -13.10 51.48 -7.43
N VAL A 23 -14.28 51.81 -6.88
CA VAL A 23 -15.30 50.80 -6.53
C VAL A 23 -15.83 50.09 -7.79
N ALA A 24 -16.13 50.85 -8.85
CA ALA A 24 -16.60 50.29 -10.12
C ALA A 24 -15.59 49.34 -10.77
N LEU A 25 -14.29 49.52 -10.52
CA LEU A 25 -13.24 48.59 -10.95
C LEU A 25 -13.01 47.43 -9.96
N ALA A 26 -13.10 47.69 -8.66
CA ALA A 26 -12.84 46.71 -7.61
C ALA A 26 -13.92 45.61 -7.57
N VAL A 27 -15.20 45.98 -7.72
CA VAL A 27 -16.32 45.03 -7.69
C VAL A 27 -16.18 43.91 -8.76
N PRO A 28 -16.03 44.20 -10.07
CA PRO A 28 -15.90 43.14 -11.07
C PRO A 28 -14.62 42.32 -10.88
N THR A 29 -13.53 42.93 -10.39
CA THR A 29 -12.28 42.22 -10.09
C THR A 29 -12.48 41.22 -8.94
N ALA A 30 -13.14 41.64 -7.85
CA ALA A 30 -13.42 40.77 -6.72
C ALA A 30 -14.35 39.60 -7.10
N VAL A 31 -15.36 39.86 -7.92
CA VAL A 31 -16.25 38.82 -8.46
C VAL A 31 -15.47 37.82 -9.31
N LEU A 32 -14.58 38.29 -10.20
CA LEU A 32 -13.74 37.43 -11.03
C LEU A 32 -12.84 36.52 -10.18
N VAL A 33 -12.21 37.09 -9.15
CA VAL A 33 -11.36 36.34 -8.21
C VAL A 33 -12.17 35.24 -7.51
N GLN A 34 -13.39 35.55 -7.05
CA GLN A 34 -14.25 34.56 -6.39
C GLN A 34 -14.61 33.40 -7.34
N HIS A 35 -14.94 33.70 -8.61
CA HIS A 35 -15.21 32.66 -9.61
C HIS A 35 -13.98 31.79 -9.90
N ALA A 36 -12.79 32.39 -10.03
CA ALA A 36 -11.54 31.68 -10.25
C ALA A 36 -11.23 30.72 -9.09
N TYR A 37 -11.40 31.15 -7.83
CA TYR A 37 -11.23 30.28 -6.67
C TYR A 37 -12.20 29.10 -6.66
N GLY A 38 -13.43 29.29 -7.15
CA GLY A 38 -14.39 28.21 -7.32
C GLY A 38 -13.91 27.15 -8.31
N GLN A 39 -13.47 27.60 -9.50
CA GLN A 39 -12.96 26.71 -10.55
C GLN A 39 -11.72 25.93 -10.09
N LEU A 40 -10.77 26.60 -9.43
CA LEU A 40 -9.57 25.98 -8.87
C LEU A 40 -9.89 24.84 -7.89
N LYS A 41 -10.91 25.02 -7.03
CA LYS A 41 -11.32 23.98 -6.07
C LYS A 41 -11.91 22.75 -6.78
N TRP A 42 -12.71 22.96 -7.81
CA TRP A 42 -13.31 21.86 -8.58
C TRP A 42 -12.28 21.07 -9.37
N GLU A 43 -11.33 21.76 -10.01
CA GLU A 43 -10.24 21.12 -10.74
C GLU A 43 -9.35 20.30 -9.79
N ALA A 44 -8.97 20.87 -8.64
CA ALA A 44 -8.21 20.15 -7.63
C ALA A 44 -8.96 18.91 -7.11
N PHE A 45 -10.26 19.04 -6.83
CA PHE A 45 -11.08 17.92 -6.37
C PHE A 45 -11.16 16.79 -7.41
N HIS A 46 -11.39 17.12 -8.69
CA HIS A 46 -11.41 16.12 -9.75
C HIS A 46 -10.06 15.46 -9.96
N SER A 47 -8.97 16.23 -9.89
CA SER A 47 -7.60 15.69 -9.94
C SER A 47 -7.36 14.69 -8.82
N TYR A 48 -7.71 15.02 -7.57
CA TYR A 48 -7.58 14.08 -6.45
C TYR A 48 -8.43 12.82 -6.61
N ARG A 49 -9.65 12.96 -7.16
CA ARG A 49 -10.52 11.80 -7.42
C ARG A 49 -9.87 10.85 -8.42
N VAL A 50 -9.37 11.36 -9.55
CA VAL A 50 -8.70 10.54 -10.57
C VAL A 50 -7.45 9.88 -9.98
N LEU A 51 -6.63 10.61 -9.22
CA LEU A 51 -5.45 10.04 -8.56
C LEU A 51 -5.80 8.92 -7.56
N ALA A 52 -6.89 9.10 -6.80
CA ALA A 52 -7.35 8.07 -5.85
C ALA A 52 -7.88 6.82 -6.57
N GLU A 53 -8.60 7.00 -7.68
CA GLU A 53 -9.10 5.91 -8.53
C GLU A 53 -7.92 5.13 -9.15
N GLU A 54 -6.93 5.82 -9.73
CA GLU A 54 -5.73 5.20 -10.28
C GLU A 54 -4.87 4.49 -9.22
N PHE A 55 -4.74 5.10 -8.04
CA PHE A 55 -4.01 4.49 -6.93
C PHE A 55 -4.71 3.20 -6.47
N THR A 56 -6.04 3.24 -6.32
CA THR A 56 -6.82 2.07 -5.91
C THR A 56 -6.72 0.95 -6.95
N ALA A 57 -6.87 1.27 -8.24
CA ALA A 57 -6.72 0.29 -9.31
C ALA A 57 -5.34 -0.37 -9.31
N ARG A 58 -4.28 0.42 -9.11
CA ARG A 58 -2.91 -0.10 -9.02
C ARG A 58 -2.69 -1.01 -7.81
N VAL A 59 -3.27 -0.65 -6.67
CA VAL A 59 -3.21 -1.50 -5.47
C VAL A 59 -3.93 -2.81 -5.72
N ASP A 60 -5.11 -2.78 -6.34
CA ASP A 60 -5.90 -3.96 -6.66
C ASP A 60 -5.20 -4.89 -7.66
N ASP A 61 -4.64 -4.33 -8.73
CA ASP A 61 -3.84 -5.07 -9.72
C ASP A 61 -2.62 -5.73 -9.05
N ARG A 62 -1.91 -4.98 -8.19
CA ARG A 62 -0.74 -5.50 -7.50
C ARG A 62 -1.12 -6.61 -6.52
N LEU A 63 -2.19 -6.43 -5.75
CA LEU A 63 -2.66 -7.42 -4.79
C LEU A 63 -3.15 -8.69 -5.51
N SER A 64 -3.91 -8.55 -6.59
CA SER A 64 -4.37 -9.65 -7.42
C SER A 64 -3.22 -10.46 -8.01
N ALA A 65 -2.19 -9.79 -8.53
CA ALA A 65 -0.99 -10.47 -9.03
C ALA A 65 -0.24 -11.23 -7.93
N LEU A 66 -0.16 -10.66 -6.72
CA LEU A 66 0.46 -11.30 -5.57
C LEU A 66 -0.35 -12.53 -5.11
N ILE A 67 -1.67 -12.42 -5.02
CA ILE A 67 -2.57 -13.54 -4.68
C ILE A 67 -2.45 -14.66 -5.72
N ALA A 68 -2.55 -14.34 -7.00
CA ALA A 68 -2.43 -15.32 -8.08
C ALA A 68 -1.09 -16.08 -8.04
N SER A 69 0.00 -15.40 -7.65
CA SER A 69 1.31 -16.04 -7.49
C SER A 69 1.36 -17.03 -6.33
N GLU A 70 0.60 -16.77 -5.26
CA GLU A 70 0.53 -17.65 -4.09
C GLU A 70 -0.47 -18.80 -4.32
N GLU A 71 -1.59 -18.56 -4.99
CA GLU A 71 -2.55 -19.59 -5.38
C GLU A 71 -1.98 -20.58 -6.41
N ALA A 72 -1.05 -20.14 -7.25
CA ALA A 72 -0.36 -21.02 -8.20
C ALA A 72 0.62 -22.00 -7.52
N ARG A 73 0.93 -21.82 -6.24
CA ARG A 73 1.89 -22.66 -5.50
C ARG A 73 1.28 -24.03 -5.20
N ALA A 74 2.08 -25.08 -5.37
CA ALA A 74 1.63 -26.43 -5.05
C ALA A 74 1.51 -26.63 -3.54
N VAL A 75 0.51 -27.38 -3.10
CA VAL A 75 0.30 -27.72 -1.68
C VAL A 75 1.51 -28.43 -1.07
N THR A 76 2.27 -29.17 -1.89
CA THR A 76 3.52 -29.85 -1.49
C THR A 76 4.63 -28.87 -1.09
N ASP A 77 4.62 -27.64 -1.59
CA ASP A 77 5.68 -26.66 -1.35
C ASP A 77 5.67 -26.10 0.07
N TYR A 78 4.59 -26.31 0.81
CA TYR A 78 4.46 -25.89 2.21
C TYR A 78 5.03 -26.92 3.20
N GLY A 79 5.58 -28.04 2.71
CA GLY A 79 6.40 -28.93 3.53
C GLY A 79 7.82 -28.38 3.73
N PHE A 80 8.55 -28.86 4.74
CA PHE A 80 9.97 -28.50 4.92
C PHE A 80 10.83 -28.97 3.75
N LEU A 81 10.50 -30.14 3.20
CA LEU A 81 11.13 -30.73 2.03
C LEU A 81 10.14 -30.89 0.90
N VAL A 82 10.62 -30.69 -0.33
CA VAL A 82 9.87 -30.91 -1.58
C VAL A 82 10.59 -31.95 -2.43
N VAL A 83 9.83 -32.69 -3.23
CA VAL A 83 10.41 -33.61 -4.22
C VAL A 83 10.72 -32.80 -5.46
N ALA A 84 12.00 -32.71 -5.82
CA ALA A 84 12.48 -31.97 -6.97
C ALA A 84 12.83 -32.89 -8.13
N GLY A 85 12.47 -32.49 -9.35
CA GLY A 85 12.81 -33.17 -10.59
C GLY A 85 11.86 -34.31 -10.98
N ASP A 86 12.38 -35.27 -11.74
CA ASP A 86 11.62 -36.41 -12.25
C ASP A 86 11.10 -37.28 -11.09
N PRO A 87 9.79 -37.64 -11.04
CA PRO A 87 9.20 -38.52 -10.02
C PRO A 87 9.94 -39.86 -9.85
N SER A 88 10.66 -40.31 -10.88
CA SER A 88 11.47 -41.53 -10.85
C SER A 88 12.79 -41.39 -10.09
N ALA A 89 13.35 -40.18 -9.99
CA ALA A 89 14.66 -39.93 -9.39
C ALA A 89 14.61 -39.53 -7.90
N ARG A 90 13.42 -39.15 -7.38
CA ARG A 90 13.13 -38.83 -5.96
C ARG A 90 14.27 -38.06 -5.26
N TYR A 91 14.71 -36.96 -5.86
CA TYR A 91 15.55 -36.01 -5.16
C TYR A 91 14.69 -35.18 -4.21
N VAL A 92 15.15 -35.05 -2.98
CA VAL A 92 14.45 -34.30 -1.94
C VAL A 92 15.28 -33.05 -1.66
N GLU A 93 14.70 -31.89 -1.93
CA GLU A 93 15.32 -30.60 -1.65
C GLU A 93 14.52 -29.83 -0.59
N ARG A 94 15.12 -28.77 -0.07
CA ARG A 94 14.44 -27.88 0.87
C ARG A 94 13.43 -27.03 0.14
N SER A 95 12.23 -26.91 0.71
CA SER A 95 11.24 -25.98 0.18
C SER A 95 11.80 -24.55 0.16
N PRO A 96 11.49 -23.74 -0.86
CA PRO A 96 11.72 -22.30 -0.82
C PRO A 96 11.09 -21.64 0.42
N LEU A 97 9.96 -22.15 0.89
CA LEU A 97 9.25 -21.67 2.08
C LEU A 97 9.93 -22.09 3.41
N SER A 98 10.91 -22.99 3.34
CA SER A 98 11.75 -23.36 4.49
C SER A 98 12.92 -22.39 4.70
N ALA A 99 13.12 -21.41 3.82
CA ALA A 99 14.17 -20.41 3.98
C ALA A 99 14.00 -19.64 5.30
N PHE A 100 15.11 -19.38 5.99
CA PHE A 100 15.13 -18.60 7.22
C PHE A 100 16.30 -17.62 7.19
N PRO A 101 16.09 -16.33 7.51
CA PRO A 101 14.83 -15.70 7.90
C PRO A 101 13.77 -15.76 6.78
N THR A 102 12.48 -15.73 7.15
CA THR A 102 11.37 -15.84 6.19
C THR A 102 11.44 -14.67 5.22
N ASP A 103 11.67 -14.98 3.94
CA ASP A 103 11.61 -14.02 2.85
C ASP A 103 10.31 -14.27 2.07
N SER A 104 9.42 -13.27 2.04
CA SER A 104 8.14 -13.37 1.36
C SER A 104 7.93 -12.17 0.45
N VAL A 105 7.46 -12.45 -0.75
CA VAL A 105 7.12 -11.41 -1.73
C VAL A 105 5.90 -10.59 -1.28
N LEU A 106 5.02 -11.17 -0.45
CA LEU A 106 3.93 -10.44 0.18
C LEU A 106 4.43 -9.69 1.43
N PRO A 107 4.32 -8.36 1.47
CA PRO A 107 4.62 -7.60 2.67
C PRO A 107 3.72 -8.01 3.83
N GLY A 108 4.28 -8.12 5.03
CA GLY A 108 3.54 -8.44 6.25
C GLY A 108 3.33 -9.93 6.51
N VAL A 109 3.76 -10.83 5.61
CA VAL A 109 3.72 -12.27 5.88
C VAL A 109 4.73 -12.62 6.97
N VAL A 110 4.23 -13.23 8.04
CA VAL A 110 5.04 -13.69 9.18
C VAL A 110 5.53 -15.13 9.02
N GLY A 111 4.86 -15.92 8.18
CA GLY A 111 5.24 -17.28 7.79
C GLY A 111 4.06 -18.05 7.21
N HIS A 112 4.31 -19.31 6.85
CA HIS A 112 3.31 -20.21 6.29
C HIS A 112 3.06 -21.40 7.21
N PHE A 113 1.85 -21.95 7.13
CA PHE A 113 1.44 -23.12 7.89
C PHE A 113 0.42 -23.94 7.12
N GLN A 114 0.27 -25.20 7.51
CA GLN A 114 -0.82 -26.05 7.07
C GLN A 114 -1.50 -26.67 8.30
N VAL A 115 -2.78 -26.98 8.11
CA VAL A 115 -3.55 -27.79 9.04
C VAL A 115 -4.06 -28.98 8.23
N ASP A 116 -3.63 -30.18 8.59
CA ASP A 116 -4.05 -31.40 7.90
C ASP A 116 -5.47 -31.82 8.30
N ALA A 117 -5.97 -32.91 7.70
CA ALA A 117 -7.31 -33.44 7.98
C ALA A 117 -7.49 -33.91 9.44
N ASP A 118 -6.39 -34.22 10.14
CA ASP A 118 -6.38 -34.60 11.55
C ASP A 118 -6.27 -33.36 12.47
N GLY A 119 -6.26 -32.15 11.91
CA GLY A 119 -6.13 -30.90 12.65
C GLY A 119 -4.71 -30.61 13.13
N ARG A 120 -3.69 -31.30 12.61
CA ARG A 120 -2.30 -31.09 13.02
C ARG A 120 -1.72 -29.89 12.29
N PHE A 121 -1.20 -28.96 13.07
CA PHE A 121 -0.46 -27.81 12.59
C PHE A 121 0.95 -28.23 12.13
N SER A 122 1.32 -27.87 10.91
CA SER A 122 2.67 -28.01 10.37
C SER A 122 3.13 -26.69 9.73
N SER A 123 4.45 -26.49 9.63
CA SER A 123 5.03 -25.29 9.01
C SER A 123 6.30 -25.65 8.25
N PRO A 124 6.53 -25.12 7.04
CA PRO A 124 7.74 -25.38 6.27
C PRO A 124 9.02 -24.88 6.94
N LEU A 125 8.93 -24.10 8.03
CA LEU A 125 10.10 -23.67 8.81
C LEU A 125 10.71 -24.80 9.65
N LEU A 126 9.96 -25.87 9.93
CA LEU A 126 10.39 -26.99 10.78
C LEU A 126 10.26 -28.31 10.02
N PRO A 127 11.26 -29.21 10.11
CA PRO A 127 11.16 -30.54 9.55
C PRO A 127 10.16 -31.41 10.33
N ASP A 128 9.65 -32.45 9.68
CA ASP A 128 8.71 -33.37 10.32
C ASP A 128 9.35 -34.13 11.48
N THR A 129 8.49 -34.61 12.39
CA THR A 129 8.90 -35.42 13.53
C THR A 129 9.69 -36.64 13.07
N GLY A 130 10.96 -36.73 13.48
CA GLY A 130 11.86 -37.84 13.14
C GLY A 130 12.93 -37.49 12.10
N GLN A 131 12.86 -36.33 11.45
CA GLN A 131 13.92 -35.83 10.58
C GLN A 131 14.96 -35.04 11.39
N ASN A 132 16.25 -35.21 11.07
CA ASN A 132 17.32 -34.50 11.77
C ASN A 132 17.66 -33.18 11.04
N PRO A 133 17.39 -31.99 11.62
CA PRO A 133 17.61 -30.70 10.97
C PRO A 133 19.05 -30.46 10.52
N THR A 134 20.02 -31.04 11.26
CA THR A 134 21.46 -30.89 10.94
C THR A 134 21.84 -31.51 9.60
N ARG A 135 21.10 -32.51 9.12
CA ARG A 135 21.31 -33.11 7.78
C ARG A 135 20.96 -32.14 6.64
N TYR A 136 20.19 -31.10 6.94
CA TYR A 136 19.72 -30.09 5.99
C TYR A 136 20.41 -28.73 6.20
N GLY A 137 21.53 -28.71 6.92
CA GLY A 137 22.32 -27.51 7.19
C GLY A 137 21.73 -26.58 8.24
N VAL A 138 20.72 -27.01 9.00
CA VAL A 138 20.11 -26.18 10.06
C VAL A 138 20.88 -26.39 11.37
N SER A 139 21.51 -25.33 11.86
CA SER A 139 22.22 -25.34 13.15
C SER A 139 21.26 -25.39 14.34
N ALA A 140 21.73 -25.79 15.52
CA ALA A 140 20.91 -25.80 16.74
C ALA A 140 20.43 -24.38 17.14
N ALA A 141 21.25 -23.36 16.91
CA ALA A 141 20.88 -21.97 17.14
C ALA A 141 19.76 -21.53 16.19
N GLU A 142 19.91 -21.81 14.90
CA GLU A 142 18.89 -21.49 13.89
C GLU A 142 17.58 -22.26 14.13
N LEU A 143 17.68 -23.54 14.53
CA LEU A 143 16.52 -24.35 14.88
C LEU A 143 15.70 -23.70 16.01
N THR A 144 16.38 -23.20 17.05
CA THR A 144 15.74 -22.47 18.14
C THR A 144 15.00 -21.23 17.62
N SER A 145 15.61 -20.46 16.72
CA SER A 145 14.97 -19.29 16.12
C SER A 145 13.76 -19.65 15.25
N ARG A 146 13.85 -20.73 14.47
CA ARG A 146 12.72 -21.26 13.67
C ARG A 146 11.57 -21.72 14.56
N GLN A 147 11.87 -22.44 15.64
CA GLN A 147 10.87 -22.88 16.62
C GLN A 147 10.17 -21.70 17.29
N ALA A 148 10.91 -20.67 17.68
CA ALA A 148 10.34 -19.44 18.24
C ALA A 148 9.40 -18.74 17.23
N ARG A 149 9.80 -18.69 15.95
CA ARG A 149 8.97 -18.11 14.89
C ARG A 149 7.67 -18.89 14.68
N VAL A 150 7.74 -20.22 14.66
CA VAL A 150 6.54 -21.06 14.52
C VAL A 150 5.62 -20.95 15.74
N ALA A 151 6.18 -20.88 16.95
CA ALA A 151 5.40 -20.65 18.16
C ALA A 151 4.66 -19.30 18.12
N GLN A 152 5.33 -18.24 17.63
CA GLN A 152 4.71 -16.93 17.42
C GLN A 152 3.53 -16.99 16.43
N ILE A 153 3.69 -17.70 15.30
CA ILE A 153 2.62 -17.88 14.31
C ILE A 153 1.41 -18.56 14.96
N ARG A 154 1.65 -19.65 15.70
CA ARG A 154 0.58 -20.37 16.39
C ARG A 154 -0.13 -19.49 17.42
N GLU A 155 0.61 -18.72 18.22
CA GLU A 155 0.03 -17.80 19.19
C GLU A 155 -0.86 -16.74 18.53
N LEU A 156 -0.44 -16.20 17.37
CA LEU A 156 -1.26 -15.26 16.60
C LEU A 156 -2.57 -15.90 16.14
N LEU A 157 -2.52 -17.14 15.65
CA LEU A 157 -3.72 -17.88 15.23
C LEU A 157 -4.67 -18.16 16.41
N GLU A 158 -4.13 -18.54 17.56
CA GLU A 158 -4.92 -18.78 18.78
C GLU A 158 -5.57 -17.49 19.30
N ARG A 159 -4.85 -16.36 19.25
CA ARG A 159 -5.34 -15.05 19.70
C ARG A 159 -6.43 -14.50 18.79
N HIS A 160 -6.31 -14.72 17.48
CA HIS A 160 -7.20 -14.18 16.46
C HIS A 160 -8.23 -15.21 15.96
N ARG A 161 -8.59 -16.18 16.79
CA ARG A 161 -9.65 -17.15 16.50
C ARG A 161 -10.99 -16.41 16.32
N LEU A 162 -11.31 -16.09 15.07
CA LEU A 162 -12.60 -15.57 14.60
C LEU A 162 -13.70 -16.62 14.75
#